data_AF-A0A9K3D7S6-F1
#
_entry.id   AF-A0A9K3D7S6-F1
#
_cell.length_a   1.000
_cell.length_b   1.000
_cell.length_c   1.000
_cell.angle_alpha   90.00
_cell.angle_beta   90.00
_cell.angle_gamma   90.00
#
_symmetry.space_group_name_H-M   'P 1'
#
loop_
_entity.id
_entity.type
_entity.pdbx_description
1 polymer ?
#
loop_
_entity_poly.entity_id
_entity_poly.type
_entity_poly.pdbx_seq_one_letter_code
_entity_poly.pdbx_strand_id
1 'polypeptide(L)'
;MPRPMQPYPDPHESEDGMDSSIEREREREEDVLDLSGRDLPGVSGLDSEAYRSVSDLNLADNCISKVSFPLPLRLEVLDLSHNLLSPSFSVPHTMANLLSLDLSHNRIRSITPLTKCS
;
A
#
# COMPACT_ATOMS: atom_id res chain seq x y z
N MET A 1 -24.74 0.64 -73.86
CA MET A 1 -23.91 1.77 -73.38
C MET A 1 -23.43 1.42 -71.98
N PRO A 2 -22.12 1.24 -71.73
CA PRO A 2 -21.60 0.88 -70.42
C PRO A 2 -21.65 2.08 -69.47
N ARG A 3 -21.92 1.85 -68.17
CA ARG A 3 -21.85 2.88 -67.12
C ARG A 3 -20.39 3.29 -66.89
N PRO A 4 -20.11 4.58 -66.59
CA PRO A 4 -18.77 4.98 -66.18
C PRO A 4 -18.41 4.34 -64.84
N MET A 5 -17.22 3.75 -64.77
CA MET A 5 -16.60 3.20 -63.57
C MET A 5 -16.38 4.33 -62.55
N GLN A 6 -16.90 4.18 -61.33
CA GLN A 6 -16.54 5.05 -60.21
C GLN A 6 -15.11 4.70 -59.74
N PRO A 7 -14.29 5.66 -59.27
CA PRO A 7 -12.96 5.36 -58.76
C PRO A 7 -13.05 4.46 -57.51
N TYR A 8 -12.18 3.46 -57.44
CA TYR A 8 -12.01 2.62 -56.25
C TYR A 8 -11.51 3.47 -55.07
N PRO A 9 -12.00 3.26 -53.84
CA PRO A 9 -11.45 3.91 -52.66
C PRO A 9 -10.03 3.40 -52.37
N ASP A 10 -9.16 4.31 -51.95
CA ASP A 10 -7.75 4.12 -51.64
C ASP A 10 -7.58 3.21 -50.39
N PRO A 11 -6.75 2.14 -50.43
CA PRO A 11 -6.60 1.20 -49.30
C PRO A 11 -5.73 1.72 -48.14
N HIS A 12 -5.54 3.04 -48.03
CA HIS A 12 -4.81 3.68 -46.92
C HIS A 12 -5.71 4.44 -45.94
N GLU A 13 -6.99 4.06 -45.83
CA GLU A 13 -7.75 4.28 -44.59
C GLU A 13 -7.52 3.08 -43.67
N SER A 14 -6.42 3.11 -42.93
CA SER A 14 -6.24 2.29 -41.75
C SER A 14 -6.15 3.23 -40.57
N GLU A 15 -7.32 3.50 -40.00
CA GLU A 15 -7.55 3.44 -38.56
C GLU A 15 -6.35 3.83 -37.68
N ASP A 16 -5.99 5.12 -37.67
CA ASP A 16 -5.35 5.73 -36.49
C ASP A 16 -6.42 5.90 -35.37
N GLY A 17 -7.13 4.81 -35.10
CA GLY A 17 -7.81 4.51 -33.86
C GLY A 17 -6.95 3.51 -33.08
N MET A 18 -5.64 3.78 -32.99
CA MET A 18 -4.72 2.95 -32.20
C MET A 18 -4.46 3.62 -30.86
N ASP A 19 -5.40 3.28 -29.98
CA ASP A 19 -5.11 2.83 -28.63
C ASP A 19 -4.70 3.90 -27.59
N SER A 20 -5.65 4.78 -27.27
CA SER A 20 -5.67 5.39 -25.94
C SER A 20 -6.22 4.44 -24.86
N SER A 21 -6.21 3.11 -25.07
CA SER A 21 -6.57 2.13 -24.03
C SER A 21 -5.38 1.78 -23.14
N ILE A 22 -4.19 2.30 -23.46
CA ILE A 22 -3.02 2.30 -22.59
C ILE A 22 -2.98 3.69 -21.91
N GLU A 23 -2.70 3.75 -20.61
CA GLU A 23 -2.78 4.93 -19.70
C GLU A 23 -4.12 5.17 -18.96
N ARG A 24 -5.06 4.22 -18.97
CA ARG A 24 -5.88 4.01 -17.76
C ARG A 24 -5.45 2.76 -17.02
N GLU A 25 -4.14 2.54 -16.97
CA GLU A 25 -3.55 2.07 -15.73
C GLU A 25 -3.86 3.15 -14.71
N ARG A 26 -5.02 3.01 -14.09
CA ARG A 26 -5.25 3.59 -12.77
C ARG A 26 -4.22 2.87 -11.92
N GLU A 27 -2.98 3.38 -11.91
CA GLU A 27 -2.01 3.09 -10.89
C GLU A 27 -2.83 3.04 -9.61
N ARG A 28 -2.83 1.88 -8.95
CA ARG A 28 -3.33 1.84 -7.59
C ARG A 28 -2.47 2.90 -6.93
N GLU A 29 -3.07 4.03 -6.60
CA GLU A 29 -2.45 5.03 -5.77
C GLU A 29 -2.29 4.29 -4.44
N GLU A 30 -1.18 3.55 -4.33
CA GLU A 30 -0.74 2.98 -3.07
C GLU A 30 -0.59 4.21 -2.20
N ASP A 31 -1.46 4.31 -1.21
CA ASP A 31 -1.44 5.42 -0.27
C ASP A 31 -0.24 5.16 0.63
N VAL A 32 0.95 5.51 0.12
CA VAL A 32 2.22 5.34 0.79
C VAL A 32 2.40 6.50 1.76
N LEU A 33 2.60 6.16 3.03
CA LEU A 33 2.86 7.12 4.08
C LEU A 33 4.21 6.84 4.73
N ASP A 34 5.14 7.77 4.51
CA ASP A 34 6.46 7.72 5.14
C ASP A 34 6.54 8.63 6.38
N LEU A 35 6.68 8.00 7.53
CA LEU A 35 6.87 8.60 8.84
C LEU A 35 8.22 8.21 9.48
N SER A 36 9.17 7.70 8.69
CA SER A 36 10.48 7.27 9.17
C SER A 36 11.34 8.43 9.68
N GLY A 37 12.22 8.17 10.65
CA GLY A 37 13.21 9.15 11.11
C GLY A 37 12.63 10.36 11.86
N ARG A 38 11.44 10.24 12.46
CA ARG A 38 10.71 11.36 13.08
C ARG A 38 10.74 11.34 14.61
N ASP A 39 11.62 10.53 15.21
CA ASP A 39 11.72 10.34 16.66
C ASP A 39 10.37 10.02 17.33
N LEU A 40 9.46 9.35 16.60
CA LEU A 40 8.11 9.07 17.09
C LEU A 40 8.18 8.11 18.30
N PRO A 41 7.61 8.48 19.45
CA PRO A 41 7.58 7.59 20.62
C PRO A 41 6.56 6.45 20.47
N GLY A 42 5.65 6.56 19.49
CA GLY A 42 4.58 5.59 19.23
C GLY A 42 3.69 5.99 18.05
N VAL A 43 2.73 5.12 17.72
CA VAL A 43 1.85 5.23 16.53
C VAL A 43 0.44 5.76 16.83
N SER A 44 0.28 6.60 17.87
CA SER A 44 -1.04 7.15 18.21
C SER A 44 -1.56 8.07 17.11
N GLY A 45 -2.85 7.97 16.77
CA GLY A 45 -3.53 8.86 15.81
C GLY A 45 -3.56 8.34 14.37
N LEU A 46 -3.02 7.15 14.10
CA LEU A 46 -3.11 6.48 12.80
C LEU A 46 -4.47 5.80 12.55
N ASP A 47 -5.43 6.01 13.45
CA ASP A 47 -6.82 5.55 13.38
C ASP A 47 -7.77 6.55 12.71
N SER A 48 -7.27 7.74 12.34
CA SER A 48 -8.08 8.77 11.68
C SER A 48 -8.47 8.38 10.24
N GLU A 49 -9.57 8.95 9.74
CA GLU A 49 -10.06 8.73 8.37
C GLU A 49 -8.98 8.99 7.30
N ALA A 50 -8.05 9.91 7.58
CA ALA A 50 -6.94 10.24 6.69
C ALA A 50 -5.97 9.08 6.45
N TYR A 51 -5.91 8.11 7.37
CA TYR A 51 -5.00 6.97 7.29
C TYR A 51 -5.70 5.68 6.89
N ARG A 52 -7.03 5.68 6.74
CA ARG A 52 -7.79 4.46 6.41
C ARG A 52 -7.49 3.87 5.05
N SER A 53 -6.99 4.69 4.12
CA SER A 53 -6.68 4.26 2.78
C SER A 53 -5.22 3.81 2.62
N VAL A 54 -4.34 4.15 3.58
CA VAL A 54 -2.91 3.79 3.60
C VAL A 54 -2.72 2.28 3.42
N SER A 55 -2.00 1.92 2.36
CA SER A 55 -1.57 0.55 2.05
C SER A 55 -0.14 0.30 2.52
N ASP A 56 0.71 1.32 2.49
CA ASP A 56 2.14 1.19 2.74
C ASP A 56 2.54 2.21 3.80
N LEU A 57 2.98 1.73 4.96
CA LEU A 57 3.33 2.58 6.09
C LEU A 57 4.78 2.33 6.49
N ASN A 58 5.61 3.34 6.29
CA ASN A 58 6.99 3.33 6.77
C ASN A 58 7.09 4.08 8.11
N LEU A 59 7.44 3.34 9.16
CA LEU A 59 7.70 3.83 10.51
C LEU A 59 9.13 3.52 10.96
N ALA A 60 10.04 3.19 10.03
CA ALA A 60 11.43 2.87 10.32
C ALA A 60 12.15 4.01 11.05
N ASP A 61 13.26 3.68 11.72
CA ASP A 61 14.14 4.67 12.36
C ASP A 61 13.41 5.65 13.29
N ASN A 62 12.52 5.13 14.12
CA ASN A 62 11.82 5.90 15.15
C ASN A 62 12.16 5.37 16.56
N CYS A 63 11.55 5.98 17.58
CA CYS A 63 11.70 5.57 18.97
C CYS A 63 10.50 4.74 19.47
N ILE A 64 9.83 4.01 18.57
CA ILE A 64 8.58 3.30 18.90
C ILE A 64 8.90 2.11 19.80
N SER A 65 8.41 2.17 21.04
CA SER A 65 8.53 1.08 22.01
C SER A 65 7.29 0.19 22.08
N LYS A 66 6.15 0.74 21.66
CA LYS A 66 4.84 0.09 21.67
C LYS A 66 4.02 0.57 20.48
N VAL A 67 3.39 -0.39 19.80
CA VAL A 67 2.41 -0.11 18.75
C VAL A 67 1.03 -0.08 19.37
N SER A 68 0.30 1.01 19.14
CA SER A 68 -1.09 1.20 19.55
C SER A 68 -1.98 0.87 18.36
N PHE A 69 -3.02 0.08 18.59
CA PHE A 69 -3.98 -0.31 17.55
C PHE A 69 -5.29 0.46 17.75
N PRO A 70 -6.05 0.75 16.67
CA PRO A 70 -5.99 0.13 15.34
C PRO A 70 -5.03 0.81 14.35
N LEU A 71 -4.36 -0.02 13.54
CA LEU A 71 -3.67 0.42 12.31
C LEU A 71 -4.66 0.42 11.13
N PRO A 72 -4.30 1.04 9.99
CA PRO A 72 -5.13 1.05 8.79
C PRO A 72 -5.57 -0.36 8.38
N LEU A 73 -6.85 -0.52 8.04
CA LEU A 73 -7.42 -1.83 7.67
C LEU A 73 -6.91 -2.31 6.30
N ARG A 74 -6.49 -1.39 5.45
CA ARG A 74 -5.97 -1.65 4.11
C ARG A 74 -4.46 -1.86 4.07
N LEU A 75 -3.79 -1.85 5.22
CA LEU A 75 -2.35 -1.93 5.26
C LEU A 75 -1.85 -3.28 4.71
N GLU A 76 -1.03 -3.20 3.67
CA GLU A 76 -0.37 -4.31 2.99
C GLU A 76 1.11 -4.38 3.37
N VAL A 77 1.77 -3.23 3.54
CA VAL A 77 3.18 -3.13 3.90
C VAL A 77 3.36 -2.29 5.16
N LEU A 78 4.06 -2.83 6.14
CA LEU A 78 4.42 -2.14 7.37
C LEU A 78 5.91 -2.30 7.66
N ASP A 79 6.65 -1.19 7.63
CA ASP A 79 8.03 -1.14 8.07
C ASP A 79 8.09 -0.54 9.49
N LEU A 80 8.48 -1.36 10.46
CA LEU A 80 8.76 -0.97 11.84
C LEU A 80 10.23 -1.23 12.20
N SER A 81 11.11 -1.36 11.21
CA SER A 81 12.52 -1.61 11.42
C SER A 81 13.19 -0.49 12.22
N HIS A 82 14.34 -0.78 12.83
CA HIS A 82 15.13 0.22 13.56
C HIS A 82 14.34 1.01 14.62
N ASN A 83 13.48 0.31 15.36
CA ASN A 83 12.70 0.86 16.47
C ASN A 83 13.10 0.23 17.81
N LEU A 84 12.37 0.58 18.87
CA LEU A 84 12.63 0.13 20.25
C LEU A 84 11.57 -0.87 20.74
N LEU A 85 10.92 -1.61 19.82
CA LEU A 85 9.79 -2.46 20.14
C LEU A 85 10.15 -3.47 21.24
N SER A 86 9.25 -3.58 22.21
CA SER A 86 9.38 -4.48 23.37
C SER A 86 9.69 -5.93 22.95
N PRO A 87 10.42 -6.71 23.77
CA PRO A 87 10.68 -8.12 23.53
C PRO A 87 9.44 -8.98 23.26
N SER A 88 8.29 -8.56 23.80
CA SER A 88 6.98 -9.12 23.54
C SER A 88 6.22 -8.21 22.57
N PHE A 89 6.41 -8.42 21.27
CA PHE A 89 5.61 -7.75 20.27
C PHE A 89 4.38 -8.58 19.94
N SER A 90 3.25 -7.89 19.75
CA SER A 90 1.97 -8.53 19.45
C SER A 90 1.40 -8.04 18.14
N VAL A 91 1.11 -8.97 17.24
CA VAL A 91 0.49 -8.67 15.95
C VAL A 91 -1.04 -8.83 16.09
N PRO A 92 -1.84 -7.75 15.97
CA PRO A 92 -3.30 -7.80 16.01
C PRO A 92 -3.87 -8.52 14.80
N HIS A 93 -5.01 -9.18 15.01
CA HIS A 93 -5.76 -9.83 13.92
C HIS A 93 -6.39 -8.83 12.94
N THR A 94 -6.41 -7.54 13.26
CA THR A 94 -6.95 -6.50 12.38
C THR A 94 -6.07 -6.23 11.16
N MET A 95 -4.80 -6.64 11.18
CA MET A 95 -3.89 -6.58 10.03
C MET A 95 -4.11 -7.78 9.09
N ALA A 96 -5.35 -7.95 8.63
CA ALA A 96 -5.76 -9.11 7.82
C ALA A 96 -5.22 -9.07 6.36
N ASN A 97 -4.89 -7.88 5.86
CA ASN A 97 -4.39 -7.67 4.49
C ASN A 97 -2.86 -7.50 4.43
N LEU A 98 -2.15 -7.64 5.55
CA LEU A 98 -0.72 -7.40 5.61
C LEU A 98 0.04 -8.47 4.82
N LEU A 99 0.76 -8.04 3.80
CA LEU A 99 1.59 -8.86 2.92
C LEU A 99 3.06 -8.83 3.35
N SER A 100 3.52 -7.70 3.89
CA SER A 100 4.91 -7.49 4.32
C SER A 100 4.98 -6.80 5.67
N LEU A 101 5.85 -7.31 6.54
CA LEU A 101 6.10 -6.77 7.87
C LEU A 101 7.60 -6.83 8.17
N ASP A 102 8.24 -5.68 8.24
CA ASP A 102 9.63 -5.56 8.69
C ASP A 102 9.68 -5.17 10.18
N LEU A 103 10.35 -6.01 10.97
CA LEU A 103 10.58 -5.81 12.40
C LEU A 103 12.08 -5.90 12.74
N SER A 104 12.95 -5.85 11.73
CA SER A 104 14.40 -5.94 11.89
C SER A 104 14.93 -4.80 12.77
N HIS A 105 16.10 -5.01 13.38
CA HIS A 105 16.73 -4.00 14.23
C HIS A 105 15.86 -3.48 15.39
N ASN A 106 14.94 -4.31 15.89
CA ASN A 106 14.18 -4.08 17.13
C ASN A 106 14.73 -4.91 18.31
N ARG A 107 14.03 -4.88 19.45
CA ARG A 107 14.38 -5.68 20.65
C ARG A 107 13.48 -6.91 20.83
N ILE A 108 12.76 -7.31 19.79
CA ILE A 108 11.79 -8.42 19.81
C ILE A 108 12.50 -9.74 20.06
N ARG A 109 12.01 -10.51 21.03
CA ARG A 109 12.48 -11.87 21.33
C ARG A 109 11.41 -12.91 21.09
N SER A 110 10.15 -12.51 21.14
CA SER A 110 9.00 -13.37 20.91
C SER A 110 7.90 -12.57 20.23
N ILE A 111 7.23 -13.21 19.27
CA ILE A 111 6.07 -12.67 18.56
C ILE A 111 4.85 -13.46 19.01
N THR A 112 3.86 -12.77 19.56
CA THR A 112 2.60 -13.41 19.97
C THR A 112 1.45 -12.88 19.10
N PRO A 113 0.76 -13.74 18.34
CA PRO A 113 -0.45 -13.31 17.64
C PRO A 113 -1.56 -13.01 18.65
N LEU A 114 -2.21 -11.85 18.50
CA LEU A 114 -3.31 -11.42 19.38
C LEU A 114 -4.61 -12.13 19.00
N THR A 115 -4.79 -13.38 19.40
CA THR A 115 -6.01 -14.15 19.16
C THR A 115 -7.24 -13.38 19.61
N LYS A 116 -8.24 -13.25 18.72
CA LYS A 116 -9.52 -12.63 19.04
C LYS A 116 -10.11 -13.35 20.27
N CYS A 117 -10.33 -12.63 21.37
CA CYS A 117 -11.10 -13.20 22.48
C CYS A 117 -12.51 -13.52 21.95
N SER A 118 -12.93 -14.78 22.07
CA SER A 118 -14.25 -15.27 21.64
C SER A 118 -15.37 -14.62 22.41
#